data_AF-A0A7X0DI06-F1
#
_entry.id   AF-A0A7X0DI06-F1
#
_cell.length_a   1.000
_cell.length_b   1.000
_cell.length_c   1.000
_cell.angle_alpha   90.00
_cell.angle_beta   90.00
_cell.angle_gamma   90.00
#
_symmetry.space_group_name_H-M   'P 1'
#
loop_
_entity.id
_entity.type
_entity.pdbx_description
1 polymer ?
#
loop_
_entity_poly.entity_id
_entity_poly.type
_entity_poly.pdbx_seq_one_letter_code
_entity_poly.pdbx_strand_id
1 'polypeptide(L)'
;MLRALLVGMILLGAFASPASAASPIPAASSVISADEHAIRDARKAYNSAPVSRDATGIAKYWQRDNSGSIWANGVLTIGRDNFVARYAKTFANRDFIWGFERQIESM
;
A
#
# COMPACT_ATOMS: atom_id res chain seq x y z
N MET A 1 -52.42 -57.12 -21.15
CA MET A 1 -52.50 -57.03 -19.67
C MET A 1 -51.13 -57.43 -19.14
N LEU A 2 -50.19 -56.48 -19.00
CA LEU A 2 -49.91 -55.66 -17.81
C LEU A 2 -49.25 -56.47 -16.66
N ARG A 3 -48.01 -56.07 -16.34
CA ARG A 3 -47.18 -56.34 -15.14
C ARG A 3 -46.30 -57.60 -15.13
N ALA A 4 -44.98 -57.40 -15.29
CA ALA A 4 -43.93 -57.73 -14.31
C ALA A 4 -42.55 -57.90 -14.99
N LEU A 5 -41.59 -57.00 -14.70
CA LEU A 5 -40.13 -57.25 -14.75
C LEU A 5 -39.48 -56.07 -14.02
N LEU A 6 -39.29 -56.14 -12.70
CA LEU A 6 -38.14 -56.68 -11.98
C LEU A 6 -36.77 -56.15 -12.47
N VAL A 7 -36.30 -55.15 -11.72
CA VAL A 7 -34.97 -55.05 -11.09
C VAL A 7 -33.73 -55.16 -11.98
N GLY A 8 -32.94 -54.09 -11.92
CA GLY A 8 -31.48 -54.19 -11.83
C GLY A 8 -30.76 -53.46 -12.95
N MET A 9 -30.11 -52.35 -12.61
CA MET A 9 -28.64 -52.30 -12.50
C MET A 9 -28.20 -50.83 -12.43
N ILE A 10 -27.77 -50.46 -11.23
CA ILE A 10 -27.08 -49.22 -10.92
C ILE A 10 -25.75 -49.22 -11.69
N LEU A 11 -25.48 -48.17 -12.46
CA LEU A 11 -24.11 -47.84 -12.85
C LEU A 11 -23.83 -46.37 -12.59
N LEU A 12 -23.13 -46.19 -11.46
CA LEU A 12 -22.41 -44.99 -11.05
C LEU A 12 -21.57 -44.46 -12.22
N GLY A 13 -21.87 -43.22 -12.62
CA GLY A 13 -20.96 -42.37 -13.37
C GLY A 13 -20.58 -41.17 -12.52
N ALA A 14 -19.89 -41.39 -11.40
CA ALA A 14 -19.28 -40.29 -10.65
C ALA A 14 -18.15 -39.72 -11.51
N PHE A 15 -18.40 -38.59 -12.18
CA PHE A 15 -17.35 -37.73 -12.70
C PHE A 15 -16.57 -37.18 -11.49
N ALA A 16 -15.55 -37.91 -11.06
CA ALA A 16 -14.52 -37.36 -10.19
C ALA A 16 -13.69 -36.41 -11.05
N SER A 17 -14.06 -35.13 -11.06
CA SER A 17 -13.12 -34.08 -11.46
C SER A 17 -11.89 -34.22 -10.56
N PRO A 18 -10.67 -34.38 -11.09
CA PRO A 18 -9.50 -34.18 -10.25
C PRO A 18 -9.55 -32.72 -9.82
N ALA A 19 -9.80 -32.49 -8.52
CA ALA A 19 -9.52 -31.22 -7.92
C ALA A 19 -8.03 -30.96 -8.19
N SER A 20 -7.75 -30.03 -9.09
CA SER A 20 -6.39 -29.54 -9.31
C SER A 20 -5.94 -29.01 -7.96
N ALA A 21 -5.11 -29.77 -7.26
CA ALA A 21 -4.49 -29.30 -6.04
C ALA A 21 -3.73 -28.05 -6.44
N ALA A 22 -4.16 -26.89 -5.94
CA ALA A 22 -3.43 -25.65 -6.13
C ALA A 22 -1.99 -25.92 -5.69
N SER A 23 -1.03 -25.77 -6.61
CA SER A 23 0.39 -25.88 -6.27
C SER A 23 0.66 -24.99 -5.06
N PRO A 24 1.36 -25.47 -4.02
CA PRO A 24 1.67 -24.65 -2.87
C PRO A 24 2.39 -23.39 -3.34
N ILE A 25 1.78 -22.23 -3.10
CA ILE A 25 2.41 -20.94 -3.33
C ILE A 25 3.69 -20.94 -2.49
N PRO A 26 4.88 -20.69 -3.07
CA PRO A 26 6.12 -20.61 -2.31
C PRO A 26 5.94 -19.59 -1.19
N ALA A 27 6.36 -19.94 0.03
CA ALA A 27 6.22 -19.08 1.20
C ALA A 27 7.04 -17.78 1.02
N ALA A 28 6.42 -16.75 0.46
CA ALA A 28 6.92 -15.39 0.45
C ALA A 28 6.68 -14.78 1.85
N SER A 29 7.51 -15.11 2.84
CA SER A 29 7.19 -14.75 4.23
C SER A 29 8.26 -13.92 4.96
N SER A 30 9.54 -14.10 4.66
CA SER A 30 10.61 -13.34 5.34
C SER A 30 10.94 -11.99 4.69
N VAL A 31 10.87 -11.90 3.35
CA VAL A 31 11.19 -10.65 2.63
C VAL A 31 10.07 -9.60 2.79
N ILE A 32 8.82 -10.03 2.72
CA ILE A 32 7.65 -9.15 2.87
C ILE A 32 7.63 -8.50 4.26
N SER A 33 7.99 -9.24 5.31
CA SER A 33 8.03 -8.70 6.67
C SER A 33 9.14 -7.67 6.88
N ALA A 34 10.30 -7.84 6.24
CA ALA A 34 11.38 -6.85 6.27
C ALA A 34 11.00 -5.56 5.52
N ASP A 35 10.43 -5.68 4.33
CA ASP A 35 9.96 -4.53 3.53
C ASP A 35 8.84 -3.78 4.25
N GLU A 36 7.91 -4.49 4.88
CA GLU A 36 6.84 -3.89 5.67
C GLU A 36 7.40 -3.05 6.83
N HIS A 37 8.39 -3.58 7.56
CA HIS A 37 9.03 -2.85 8.65
C HIS A 37 9.73 -1.59 8.12
N ALA A 38 10.48 -1.70 7.03
CA ALA A 38 11.17 -0.58 6.39
C ALA A 38 10.18 0.50 5.92
N ILE A 39 9.04 0.12 5.36
CA ILE A 39 7.98 1.06 4.94
C ILE A 39 7.37 1.77 6.16
N ARG A 40 7.13 1.04 7.26
CA ARG A 40 6.58 1.63 8.50
C ARG A 40 7.55 2.64 9.11
N ASP A 41 8.83 2.34 9.15
CA ASP A 41 9.84 3.27 9.67
C ASP A 41 10.04 4.47 8.74
N ALA A 42 10.05 4.23 7.43
CA ALA A 42 10.07 5.31 6.43
C ALA A 42 8.89 6.27 6.64
N ARG A 43 7.68 5.73 6.87
CA ARG A 43 6.48 6.52 7.14
C ARG A 43 6.58 7.32 8.45
N LYS A 44 7.08 6.71 9.54
CA LYS A 44 7.29 7.44 10.81
C LYS A 44 8.21 8.63 10.60
N ALA A 45 9.36 8.41 9.97
CA ALA A 45 10.33 9.46 9.69
C ALA A 45 9.82 10.51 8.69
N TYR A 46 9.01 10.11 7.70
CA TYR A 46 8.34 11.05 6.80
C TYR A 46 7.36 11.94 7.58
N ASN A 47 6.58 11.37 8.50
CA ASN A 47 5.57 12.09 9.26
C ASN A 47 6.16 13.03 10.33
N SER A 48 7.36 12.74 10.83
CA SER A 48 8.05 13.64 11.77
C SER A 48 8.73 14.83 11.08
N ALA A 49 9.16 14.68 9.83
CA ALA A 49 9.93 15.71 9.13
C ALA A 49 9.18 17.05 8.89
N PRO A 50 7.84 17.09 8.68
CA PRO A 50 7.08 18.34 8.67
C PRO A 50 7.15 19.12 9.98
N VAL A 51 7.15 18.43 11.13
CA VAL A 51 7.20 19.06 12.46
C VAL A 51 8.52 19.83 12.63
N SER A 52 9.63 19.24 12.19
CA SER A 52 10.95 19.87 12.20
C SER A 52 11.22 20.77 10.99
N ARG A 53 10.25 20.98 10.09
CA ARG A 53 10.39 21.74 8.84
C ARG A 53 11.54 21.26 7.96
N ASP A 54 11.83 19.95 7.99
CA ASP A 54 12.92 19.33 7.24
C ASP A 54 12.46 18.95 5.83
N ALA A 55 12.58 19.89 4.89
CA ALA A 55 12.20 19.68 3.49
C ALA A 55 13.01 18.54 2.83
N THR A 56 14.29 18.40 3.17
CA THR A 56 15.17 17.35 2.63
C THR A 56 14.80 15.98 3.19
N GLY A 57 14.50 15.90 4.48
CA GLY A 57 14.03 14.69 5.15
C GLY A 57 12.70 14.18 4.60
N ILE A 58 11.81 15.07 4.16
CA ILE A 58 10.60 14.70 3.42
C ILE A 58 10.95 14.24 2.01
N ALA A 59 11.79 15.00 1.30
CA ALA A 59 12.13 14.75 -0.09
C ALA A 59 12.94 13.47 -0.32
N LYS A 60 13.62 12.93 0.70
CA LYS A 60 14.48 11.74 0.56
C LYS A 60 13.76 10.49 0.04
N TYR A 61 12.44 10.40 0.27
CA TYR A 61 11.60 9.28 -0.18
C TYR A 61 11.06 9.45 -1.61
N TRP A 62 11.33 10.59 -2.24
CA TRP A 62 10.98 10.84 -3.63
C TRP A 62 12.12 10.40 -4.54
N GLN A 63 11.77 9.78 -5.66
CA GLN A 63 12.72 9.51 -6.74
C GLN A 63 13.22 10.83 -7.32
N ARG A 64 14.45 10.80 -7.83
CA ARG A 64 15.11 12.02 -8.32
C ARG A 64 14.30 12.67 -9.44
N ASP A 65 13.87 11.88 -10.42
CA ASP A 65 13.34 12.42 -11.69
C ASP A 65 11.93 11.93 -12.04
N ASN A 66 11.45 10.84 -11.41
CA ASN A 66 10.26 10.12 -11.90
C ASN A 66 9.15 9.88 -10.88
N SER A 67 9.25 10.47 -9.68
CA SER A 67 8.15 10.48 -8.70
C SER A 67 7.46 11.83 -8.70
N GLY A 68 6.13 11.83 -8.71
CA GLY A 68 5.34 13.06 -8.68
C GLY A 68 4.15 13.00 -7.73
N SER A 69 3.67 14.19 -7.34
CA SER A 69 2.48 14.36 -6.50
C SER A 69 1.66 15.54 -6.99
N ILE A 70 0.35 15.39 -6.94
CA ILE A 70 -0.61 16.45 -7.18
C ILE A 70 -1.02 17.00 -5.82
N TRP A 71 -0.83 18.30 -5.63
CA TRP A 71 -1.15 18.99 -4.38
C TRP A 71 -2.62 19.40 -4.33
N ALA A 72 -3.08 19.82 -3.15
CA ALA A 72 -4.45 20.31 -2.94
C ALA A 72 -4.88 21.44 -3.89
N ASN A 73 -3.92 22.23 -4.40
CA ASN A 73 -4.17 23.28 -5.38
C ASN A 73 -4.14 22.79 -6.84
N GLY A 74 -4.15 21.48 -7.08
CA GLY A 74 -4.12 20.86 -8.41
C GLY A 74 -2.76 20.89 -9.12
N VAL A 75 -1.73 21.52 -8.53
CA VAL A 75 -0.40 21.61 -9.15
C VAL A 75 0.31 20.26 -9.05
N LEU A 76 0.86 19.78 -10.16
CA LEU A 76 1.77 18.63 -10.19
C LEU A 76 3.19 19.07 -9.85
N THR A 77 3.88 18.31 -9.02
CA THR A 77 5.31 18.44 -8.76
C THR A 77 5.98 17.12 -9.07
N ILE A 78 7.04 17.13 -9.88
CA ILE A 78 7.81 15.95 -10.26
C ILE A 78 9.26 16.17 -9.84
N GLY A 79 9.86 15.13 -9.27
CA GLY A 79 11.29 15.10 -8.99
C GLY A 79 11.67 15.72 -7.65
N ARG A 80 12.69 15.13 -7.03
CA ARG A 80 13.08 15.39 -5.63
C ARG A 80 13.38 16.85 -5.36
N ASP A 81 14.13 17.51 -6.24
CA ASP A 81 14.55 18.90 -6.03
C ASP A 81 13.35 19.86 -6.03
N ASN A 82 12.34 19.57 -6.85
CA ASN A 82 11.10 20.34 -6.88
C ASN A 82 10.25 20.11 -5.61
N PHE A 83 10.29 18.91 -5.02
CA PHE A 83 9.70 18.66 -3.69
C PHE A 83 10.41 19.46 -2.61
N VAL A 84 11.74 19.47 -2.59
CA VAL A 84 12.52 20.28 -1.63
C VAL A 84 12.13 21.75 -1.75
N ALA A 85 12.15 22.31 -2.96
CA ALA A 85 11.82 23.71 -3.20
C ALA A 85 10.39 24.05 -2.75
N ARG A 86 9.43 23.15 -3.01
CA ARG A 86 8.04 23.36 -2.63
C ARG A 86 7.84 23.30 -1.12
N TYR A 87 8.40 22.30 -0.43
CA TYR A 87 8.32 22.22 1.03
C TYR A 87 9.03 23.39 1.70
N ALA A 88 10.19 23.83 1.18
CA ALA A 88 10.87 25.01 1.68
C ALA A 88 9.97 26.27 1.59
N LYS A 89 9.29 26.48 0.46
CA LYS A 89 8.31 27.56 0.31
C LYS A 89 7.15 27.42 1.29
N THR A 90 6.64 26.21 1.48
CA THR A 90 5.55 25.92 2.41
C THR A 90 5.95 26.21 3.86
N PHE A 91 7.15 25.82 4.28
CA PHE A 91 7.66 26.06 5.64
C PHE A 91 8.09 27.49 5.92
N ALA A 92 8.34 28.29 4.88
CA ALA A 92 8.52 29.73 5.02
C ALA A 92 7.23 30.42 5.51
N ASN A 93 6.05 29.84 5.24
CA ASN A 93 4.80 30.28 5.84
C ASN A 93 4.67 29.71 7.27
N ARG A 94 4.73 30.57 8.28
CA ARG A 94 4.68 30.15 9.70
C ARG A 94 3.35 29.53 10.10
N ASP A 95 2.27 29.79 9.36
CA ASP A 95 0.91 29.33 9.69
C ASP A 95 0.60 27.92 9.17
N PHE A 96 1.52 27.32 8.40
CA PHE A 96 1.30 26.03 7.74
C PHE A 96 1.08 24.84 8.70
N ILE A 97 1.58 24.89 9.94
CA ILE A 97 1.62 23.74 10.87
C ILE A 97 0.44 23.70 11.87
N TRP A 98 -0.50 24.65 11.84
CA TRP A 98 -1.63 24.70 12.78
C TRP A 98 -2.55 23.45 12.80
N GLY A 99 -2.42 22.55 11.82
CA GLY A 99 -3.12 21.25 11.80
C GLY A 99 -2.40 20.11 12.55
N PHE A 100 -1.08 20.17 12.73
CA PHE A 100 -0.29 19.09 13.33
C PHE A 100 -0.05 19.26 14.84
N GLU A 101 0.10 20.50 15.33
CA GLU A 101 0.28 20.77 16.78
C GLU A 101 -0.89 20.22 17.61
N ARG A 102 -2.13 20.36 17.13
CA ARG A 102 -3.32 19.91 17.85
C ARG A 102 -3.51 18.40 17.92
N GLN A 103 -2.85 17.60 17.07
CA GLN A 103 -2.94 16.14 17.13
C GLN A 103 -1.97 15.53 18.16
N ILE A 104 -0.87 16.21 18.48
CA ILE A 104 0.10 15.75 19.49
C ILE A 104 -0.45 15.97 20.90
N GLU A 105 -1.22 17.03 21.13
CA GLU A 105 -1.84 17.30 22.44
C GLU A 105 -3.02 16.37 22.77
N SER A 106 -3.51 15.59 21.81
CA SER A 106 -4.66 14.68 21.98
C SER A 106 -4.30 13.19 22.02
N MET A 107 -3.01 12.83 22.10
CA MET A 107 -2.51 11.45 22.24
C MET A 107 -1.78 11.28 23.57
#